data_AF-A0A5C4J6K1-F1
#
_entry.id   AF-A0A5C4J6K1-F1
#
_cell.length_a   1.000
_cell.length_b   1.000
_cell.length_c   1.000
_cell.angle_alpha   90.00
_cell.angle_beta   90.00
_cell.angle_gamma   90.00
#
_symmetry.space_group_name_H-M   'P 1'
#
loop_
_entity.id
_entity.type
_entity.pdbx_description
1 polymer ?
#
loop_
_entity_poly.entity_id
_entity_poly.type
_entity_poly.pdbx_seq_one_letter_code
_entity_poly.pdbx_strand_id
1 'polypeptide(L)'
;MLDRTVHPWHRRYPKVRVQISLRVERPREALLDAAAGADLLVVGDRGTGGVEPLLLGATSSAMLHHAPCTVAIVPPPRDAAQRAA
;
A
#
# COMPACT_ATOMS: atom_id res chain seq x y z
N MET A 1 9.85 -7.15 8.63
CA MET A 1 8.48 -7.39 9.16
C MET A 1 7.81 -6.04 9.34
N LEU A 2 6.52 -5.91 9.02
CA LEU A 2 5.78 -4.63 8.93
C LEU A 2 5.99 -3.70 10.14
N ASP A 3 6.03 -4.27 11.35
CA ASP A 3 6.29 -3.54 12.59
C ASP A 3 7.57 -2.69 12.54
N ARG A 4 8.69 -3.26 12.06
CA ARG A 4 9.97 -2.53 11.90
C ARG A 4 9.87 -1.38 10.91
N THR A 5 9.09 -1.53 9.85
CA THR A 5 8.92 -0.48 8.83
C THR A 5 8.07 0.67 9.36
N VAL A 6 7.09 0.38 10.20
CA VAL A 6 6.17 1.39 10.77
C VAL A 6 6.76 2.09 12.00
N HIS A 7 7.63 1.42 12.75
CA HIS A 7 8.20 1.94 14.00
C HIS A 7 8.79 3.37 13.94
N PRO A 8 9.59 3.75 12.91
CA PRO A 8 10.10 5.12 12.79
C PRO A 8 8.99 6.17 12.66
N TRP A 9 7.90 5.82 11.97
CA TRP A 9 6.76 6.70 11.75
C TRP A 9 5.91 6.86 13.00
N HIS A 10 5.71 5.78 13.76
CA HIS A 10 5.02 5.85 15.05
C HIS A 10 5.74 6.80 16.03
N ARG A 11 7.09 6.76 16.06
CA ARG A 11 7.88 7.71 16.85
C ARG A 11 7.75 9.16 16.37
N ARG A 12 7.64 9.37 15.06
CA ARG A 12 7.51 10.71 14.47
C ARG A 12 6.10 11.31 14.63
N TYR A 13 5.07 10.46 14.62
CA TYR A 13 3.67 10.85 14.71
C TYR A 13 2.95 10.10 15.84
N PRO A 14 3.30 10.34 17.12
CA PRO A 14 2.81 9.55 18.25
C PRO A 14 1.30 9.70 18.51
N LYS A 15 0.67 10.75 17.97
CA LYS A 15 -0.78 10.97 18.10
C LYS A 15 -1.59 10.14 17.09
N VAL A 16 -0.95 9.58 16.07
CA VAL A 16 -1.61 8.75 15.07
C VAL A 16 -1.72 7.33 15.63
N ARG A 17 -2.95 6.86 15.87
CA ARG A 17 -3.19 5.47 16.27
C ARG A 17 -2.86 4.55 15.10
N VAL A 18 -2.00 3.58 15.33
CA VAL A 18 -1.57 2.60 14.33
C VAL A 18 -2.12 1.24 14.70
N GLN A 19 -2.75 0.57 13.73
CA GLN A 19 -3.14 -0.84 13.84
C GLN A 19 -2.46 -1.62 12.72
N ILE A 20 -1.77 -2.70 13.08
CA ILE A 20 -1.11 -3.60 12.13
C ILE A 20 -1.92 -4.88 12.04
N SER A 21 -2.33 -5.25 10.84
CA SER A 21 -3.14 -6.44 10.57
C SER A 21 -2.41 -7.36 9.61
N LEU A 22 -2.21 -8.63 9.99
CA LEU A 22 -1.76 -9.70 9.10
C LEU A 22 -2.98 -10.51 8.67
N ARG A 23 -3.23 -10.59 7.36
CA ARG A 23 -4.39 -11.29 6.79
C ARG A 23 -3.91 -12.47 5.94
N VAL A 24 -4.53 -13.64 6.12
CA VAL A 24 -4.23 -14.85 5.34
C VAL A 24 -5.29 -15.00 4.25
N GLU A 25 -5.26 -14.05 3.32
CA GLU A 25 -6.26 -13.87 2.27
C GLU A 25 -5.57 -13.38 0.99
N ARG A 26 -6.29 -13.34 -0.13
CA ARG A 26 -5.77 -12.69 -1.33
C ARG A 26 -5.68 -11.18 -1.09
N PRO A 27 -4.61 -10.48 -1.51
CA PRO A 27 -4.44 -9.04 -1.23
C PRO A 27 -5.64 -8.18 -1.64
N ARG A 28 -6.28 -8.51 -2.78
CA ARG A 28 -7.48 -7.82 -3.24
C ARG A 28 -8.63 -7.92 -2.23
N GLU A 29 -8.88 -9.12 -1.70
CA GLU A 29 -9.99 -9.36 -0.77
C GLU A 29 -9.74 -8.65 0.56
N ALA A 30 -8.54 -8.80 1.12
CA ALA A 30 -8.15 -8.15 2.37
C ALA A 30 -8.21 -6.61 2.29
N LEU A 31 -7.80 -6.03 1.14
CA LEU A 31 -7.83 -4.58 0.97
C LEU A 31 -9.24 -4.04 0.72
N LEU A 32 -10.12 -4.78 0.02
CA LEU A 32 -11.52 -4.36 -0.15
C LEU A 32 -12.27 -4.37 1.18
N ASP A 33 -12.06 -5.39 2.01
CA ASP A 33 -12.60 -5.47 3.36
C ASP A 33 -12.12 -4.30 4.23
N ALA A 34 -10.81 -4.04 4.23
CA ALA A 34 -10.25 -2.91 4.98
C ALA A 34 -10.72 -1.55 4.46
N ALA A 35 -10.94 -1.41 3.16
CA ALA A 35 -11.37 -0.17 2.53
C ALA A 35 -12.83 0.19 2.82
N ALA A 36 -13.68 -0.79 3.15
CA ALA A 36 -15.11 -0.56 3.43
C ALA A 36 -15.37 0.41 4.61
N GLY A 37 -14.41 0.55 5.54
CA GLY A 37 -14.49 1.47 6.66
C GLY A 37 -13.47 2.62 6.63
N ALA A 38 -12.81 2.85 5.49
CA ALA A 38 -11.73 3.82 5.39
C ALA A 38 -12.12 5.02 4.50
N ASP A 39 -11.69 6.22 4.90
CA ASP A 39 -11.85 7.42 4.06
C ASP A 39 -10.85 7.45 2.88
N LEU A 40 -9.69 6.80 3.06
CA LEU A 40 -8.59 6.77 2.10
C LEU A 40 -7.83 5.44 2.17
N LEU A 41 -7.69 4.78 1.02
CA LEU A 41 -6.80 3.65 0.82
C LEU A 41 -5.51 4.11 0.13
N VAL A 42 -4.36 3.84 0.76
CA VAL A 42 -3.03 4.14 0.20
C VAL A 42 -2.33 2.86 -0.20
N VAL A 43 -1.92 2.75 -1.46
CA VAL A 43 -1.18 1.60 -1.99
C VAL A 43 0.02 2.06 -2.84
N GLY A 44 1.01 1.19 -3.01
CA GLY A 44 2.11 1.43 -3.95
C GLY A 44 1.63 1.39 -5.41
N ASP A 45 2.43 1.90 -6.34
CA ASP A 45 2.19 1.72 -7.78
C ASP A 45 2.37 0.27 -8.23
N ARG A 46 3.28 -0.46 -7.58
CA ARG A 46 3.66 -1.85 -7.92
C ARG A 46 3.89 -2.70 -6.66
N GLY A 47 3.75 -4.02 -6.84
CA GLY A 47 4.05 -5.02 -5.83
C GLY A 47 5.50 -5.50 -5.89
N THR A 48 5.82 -6.57 -5.16
CA THR A 48 7.15 -7.20 -5.17
C THR A 48 7.39 -8.11 -6.39
N GLY A 49 6.40 -8.27 -7.27
CA GLY A 49 6.57 -8.98 -8.54
C GLY A 49 7.23 -8.07 -9.57
N GLY A 50 8.32 -8.52 -10.19
CA GLY A 50 9.12 -7.76 -11.16
C GLY A 50 8.43 -7.56 -12.51
N VAL A 51 7.26 -6.90 -12.52
CA VAL A 51 6.59 -6.47 -13.74
C VAL A 51 7.19 -5.17 -14.28
N GLU A 52 7.22 -5.07 -15.61
CA GLU A 52 7.84 -3.99 -16.37
C GLU A 52 7.45 -2.56 -15.94
N PRO A 53 8.27 -1.54 -16.28
CA PRO A 53 8.27 -0.23 -15.63
C PRO A 53 7.04 0.66 -15.88
N LEU A 54 6.10 0.25 -16.73
CA LEU A 54 5.03 1.14 -17.24
C LEU A 54 3.62 0.81 -16.77
N LEU A 55 3.38 -0.29 -16.05
CA LEU A 55 2.04 -0.71 -15.66
C LEU A 55 1.84 -0.72 -14.14
N LEU A 56 0.66 -0.24 -13.70
CA LEU A 56 0.21 -0.42 -12.33
C LEU A 56 0.14 -1.91 -11.99
N GLY A 57 0.56 -2.26 -10.77
CA GLY A 57 0.44 -3.62 -10.27
C GLY A 57 -1.02 -4.08 -10.21
N ALA A 58 -1.25 -5.39 -10.34
CA ALA A 58 -2.60 -5.97 -10.36
C ALA A 58 -3.44 -5.59 -9.13
N THR A 59 -2.83 -5.52 -7.95
CA THR A 59 -3.52 -5.09 -6.71
C THR A 59 -3.94 -3.62 -6.79
N SER A 60 -3.02 -2.73 -7.17
CA SER A 60 -3.27 -1.29 -7.27
C SER A 60 -4.33 -0.96 -8.32
N SER A 61 -4.26 -1.63 -9.47
CA SER A 61 -5.30 -1.55 -10.51
C SER A 61 -6.66 -2.02 -9.99
N ALA A 62 -6.73 -3.17 -9.32
CA ALA A 62 -7.98 -3.67 -8.74
C ALA A 62 -8.58 -2.70 -7.70
N MET A 63 -7.75 -2.04 -6.89
CA MET A 63 -8.25 -1.05 -5.91
C MET A 63 -8.79 0.20 -6.59
N LEU A 64 -8.14 0.72 -7.64
CA LEU A 64 -8.67 1.87 -8.38
C LEU A 64 -10.06 1.61 -8.97
N HIS A 65 -10.35 0.38 -9.38
CA HIS A 65 -11.62 0.03 -10.00
C HIS A 65 -12.72 -0.38 -9.01
N HIS A 66 -12.36 -0.86 -7.82
CA HIS A 66 -13.31 -1.55 -6.94
C HIS A 66 -13.30 -1.11 -5.49
N ALA A 67 -12.32 -0.32 -5.03
CA ALA A 67 -12.32 0.14 -3.65
C ALA A 67 -13.55 1.04 -3.39
N PRO A 68 -14.25 0.85 -2.27
CA PRO A 68 -15.42 1.66 -1.91
C PRO A 68 -15.04 3.06 -1.38
N CYS A 69 -13.77 3.46 -1.47
CA CYS A 69 -13.25 4.72 -0.95
C CYS A 69 -12.20 5.34 -1.88
N THR A 70 -11.74 6.55 -1.52
CA THR A 70 -10.68 7.24 -2.28
C THR A 70 -9.40 6.41 -2.27
N VAL A 71 -8.72 6.31 -3.42
CA VAL A 71 -7.46 5.57 -3.56
C VAL A 71 -6.32 6.51 -3.92
N ALA A 72 -5.24 6.48 -3.14
CA ALA A 72 -3.97 7.15 -3.46
C ALA A 72 -2.91 6.12 -3.87
N ILE A 73 -2.35 6.31 -5.07
CA ILE A 73 -1.22 5.52 -5.59
C ILE A 73 0.08 6.27 -5.30
N VAL A 74 0.99 5.63 -4.57
CA VAL A 74 2.29 6.22 -4.19
C VAL A 74 3.42 5.49 -4.89
N PRO A 75 4.12 6.12 -5.85
CA PRO A 75 5.29 5.52 -6.49
C PRO A 75 6.48 5.43 -5.51
N PRO A 76 7.49 4.58 -5.78
CA PRO A 76 8.68 4.54 -4.96
C PRO A 76 9.37 5.92 -4.92
N PRO A 77 10.07 6.24 -3.81
CA PRO A 77 10.85 7.46 -3.73
C PRO A 77 11.89 7.50 -4.87
N ARG A 78 12.13 8.70 -5.41
CA ARG A 78 12.97 8.90 -6.61
C ARG A 78 14.36 8.26 -6.48
N ASP A 79 14.90 8.23 -5.28
CA ASP A 79 16.24 7.66 -4.99
C ASP A 79 16.28 6.12 -5.02
N ALA A 80 15.12 5.45 -4.85
CA ALA A 80 15.01 4.00 -4.97
C ALA A 80 14.90 3.55 -6.44
N ALA A 81 14.29 4.38 -7.30
CA ALA A 81 14.20 4.12 -8.74
C ALA A 81 15.58 4.14 -9.41
N GLN A 82 16.52 4.93 -8.88
CA GLN A 82 17.88 5.07 -9.44
C GLN A 82 18.87 4.00 -8.96
N ARG A 83 18.52 3.19 -7.95
CA ARG A 83 19.34 2.05 -7.48
C ARG A 83 19.01 0.73 -8.17
N ALA A 84 17.91 0.69 -8.92
CA ALA A 84 17.47 -0.46 -9.69
C ALA A 84 17.84 -0.35 -11.18
N ALA A 85 18.53 0.71 -11.57
CA ALA A 85 19.15 0.94 -12.88
C ALA A 85 20.67 0.82 -12.73
#